data_AF-A0A1D9P0C6-F1
#
_entry.id   AF-A0A1D9P0C6-F1
#
_cell.length_a   1.000
_cell.length_b   1.000
_cell.length_c   1.000
_cell.angle_alpha   90.00
_cell.angle_beta   90.00
_cell.angle_gamma   90.00
#
_symmetry.space_group_name_H-M   'P 1'
#
loop_
_entity.id
_entity.type
_entity.pdbx_description
1 polymer ?
#
loop_
_entity_poly.entity_id
_entity_poly.type
_entity_poly.pdbx_seq_one_letter_code
_entity_poly.pdbx_strand_id
1 'polypeptide(L)'
;MSTELEKRNIRRMSNKESNRITKECICDALIGLMKEHPYKDINMTMIIKKSGASRASVYRNYPSKEAIIQDITKNITDELSASLTGVLHKSNTYEWFLKVFSRLHSDKDMCVLIRNSNISFTDMFYNALRIASDSEYASQHEYIARGIAAGLWEVSLTWIKNGMKESPEYMARVCSETLRLE
;
A
#
# COMPACT_ATOMS: atom_id res chain seq x y z
N MET A 1 20.16 -36.19 -19.13
CA MET A 1 20.90 -35.01 -19.67
C MET A 1 19.87 -33.94 -19.98
N SER A 2 19.79 -32.87 -19.21
CA SER A 2 18.73 -31.85 -19.36
C SER A 2 18.82 -31.16 -20.72
N THR A 3 17.67 -30.97 -21.37
CA THR A 3 17.57 -30.38 -22.72
C THR A 3 18.01 -28.91 -22.70
N GLU A 4 18.49 -28.37 -23.84
CA GLU A 4 18.85 -26.94 -23.94
C GLU A 4 17.66 -26.00 -23.63
N LEU A 5 16.42 -26.47 -23.85
CA LEU A 5 15.21 -25.76 -23.45
C LEU A 5 15.06 -25.66 -21.93
N GLU A 6 15.31 -26.76 -21.21
CA GLU A 6 15.28 -26.80 -19.74
C GLU A 6 16.34 -25.89 -19.14
N LYS A 7 17.58 -25.91 -19.65
CA LYS A 7 18.65 -25.02 -19.17
C LYS A 7 18.32 -23.53 -19.37
N ARG A 8 17.70 -23.17 -20.50
CA ARG A 8 17.23 -21.80 -20.76
C ARG A 8 16.11 -21.38 -19.80
N ASN A 9 15.18 -22.29 -19.50
CA ASN A 9 14.08 -22.02 -18.56
C ASN A 9 14.60 -21.85 -17.12
N ILE A 10 15.54 -22.69 -16.67
CA ILE A 10 16.16 -22.57 -15.34
C ILE A 10 16.86 -21.21 -15.18
N ARG A 11 17.66 -20.78 -16.17
CA ARG A 11 18.32 -19.46 -16.16
C ARG A 11 17.32 -18.29 -16.11
N ARG A 12 16.22 -18.38 -16.88
CA ARG A 12 15.15 -17.37 -16.86
C ARG A 12 14.47 -17.26 -15.50
N MET A 13 14.18 -18.39 -14.85
CA MET A 13 13.60 -18.42 -13.51
C MET A 13 14.56 -17.83 -12.47
N SER A 14 15.84 -18.21 -12.51
CA SER A 14 16.86 -17.65 -11.63
C SER A 14 17.00 -16.13 -11.78
N ASN A 15 16.95 -15.62 -13.02
CA ASN A 15 17.04 -14.17 -13.27
C ASN A 15 15.79 -13.42 -12.78
N LYS A 16 14.60 -14.01 -12.95
CA LYS A 16 13.35 -13.44 -12.41
C LYS A 16 13.40 -13.34 -10.89
N GLU A 17 13.85 -14.41 -10.24
CA GLU A 17 13.93 -14.46 -8.78
C GLU A 17 14.97 -13.48 -8.23
N SER A 18 16.15 -13.41 -8.86
CA SER A 18 17.17 -12.42 -8.49
C SER A 18 16.66 -10.98 -8.67
N ASN A 19 15.86 -10.72 -9.71
CA ASN A 19 15.25 -9.40 -9.91
C ASN A 19 14.18 -9.09 -8.86
N ARG A 20 13.38 -10.08 -8.47
CA ARG A 20 12.37 -9.93 -7.39
C ARG A 20 13.04 -9.56 -6.07
N ILE A 21 14.06 -10.32 -5.66
CA ILE A 21 14.84 -10.04 -4.44
C ILE A 21 15.46 -8.64 -4.50
N THR A 22 16.02 -8.26 -5.65
CA THR A 22 16.60 -6.92 -5.82
C THR A 22 15.55 -5.82 -5.61
N LYS A 23 14.34 -5.98 -6.15
CA LYS A 23 13.25 -5.03 -5.95
C LYS A 23 12.85 -4.93 -4.49
N GLU A 24 12.68 -6.07 -3.82
CA GLU A 24 12.36 -6.12 -2.38
C GLU A 24 13.41 -5.37 -1.55
N CYS A 25 14.71 -5.64 -1.76
CA CYS A 25 15.78 -4.91 -1.08
C CYS A 25 15.75 -3.40 -1.34
N ILE A 26 15.37 -2.95 -2.55
CA ILE A 26 15.24 -1.52 -2.88
C ILE A 26 14.05 -0.90 -2.13
N CYS A 27 12.92 -1.59 -2.09
CA CYS A 27 11.72 -1.15 -1.39
C CYS A 27 11.99 -1.04 0.12
N ASP A 28 12.56 -2.09 0.72
CA ASP A 28 12.91 -2.14 2.15
C ASP A 28 13.92 -1.05 2.52
N ALA A 29 14.88 -0.78 1.63
CA ALA A 29 15.83 0.31 1.82
C ALA A 29 15.14 1.68 1.89
N LEU A 30 14.17 1.94 1.01
CA LEU A 30 13.42 3.20 1.05
C LEU A 30 12.58 3.30 2.33
N ILE A 31 11.85 2.23 2.71
CA ILE A 31 11.05 2.18 3.94
C ILE A 31 11.94 2.42 5.16
N GLY A 32 13.09 1.75 5.24
CA GLY A 32 14.07 1.92 6.32
C GLY A 32 14.59 3.35 6.40
N LEU A 33 14.95 3.96 5.27
CA LEU A 33 15.39 5.36 5.24
C LEU A 33 14.27 6.31 5.66
N MET A 34 13.00 6.02 5.33
CA MET A 34 11.86 6.85 5.73
C MET A 34 11.56 6.77 7.23
N LYS A 35 12.06 5.76 7.95
CA LYS A 35 12.02 5.71 9.42
C LYS A 35 13.03 6.67 10.05
N GLU A 36 14.11 6.99 9.35
CA GLU A 36 15.26 7.76 9.83
C GLU A 36 15.25 9.21 9.31
N HIS A 37 14.65 9.46 8.14
CA HIS A 37 14.73 10.73 7.42
C HIS A 37 13.39 11.14 6.77
N PRO A 38 13.11 12.44 6.63
CA PRO A 38 12.01 12.92 5.80
C PRO A 38 12.16 12.46 4.34
N TYR A 39 11.06 12.01 3.72
CA TYR A 39 11.08 11.51 2.33
C TYR A 39 11.68 12.50 1.31
N LYS A 40 11.46 13.80 1.51
CA LYS A 40 12.01 14.86 0.65
C LYS A 40 13.54 14.86 0.62
N ASP A 41 14.19 14.48 1.72
CA ASP A 41 15.65 14.52 1.88
C ASP A 41 16.33 13.22 1.40
N ILE A 42 15.56 12.15 1.24
CA ILE A 42 16.04 10.87 0.71
C ILE A 42 16.34 11.01 -0.78
N ASN A 43 17.46 10.44 -1.25
CA ASN A 43 17.81 10.40 -2.67
C ASN A 43 18.22 8.98 -3.11
N MET A 44 18.32 8.77 -4.43
CA MET A 44 18.69 7.48 -5.01
C MET A 44 20.04 6.95 -4.50
N THR A 45 21.01 7.82 -4.19
CA THR A 45 22.31 7.38 -3.67
C THR A 45 22.19 6.78 -2.27
N MET A 46 21.33 7.34 -1.41
CA MET A 46 21.05 6.77 -0.10
C MET A 46 20.38 5.40 -0.23
N ILE A 47 19.40 5.28 -1.13
CA ILE A 47 18.68 4.03 -1.39
C ILE A 47 19.65 2.95 -1.91
N ILE A 48 20.50 3.29 -2.89
CA ILE A 48 21.53 2.38 -3.42
C ILE A 48 22.46 1.88 -2.30
N LYS A 49 22.89 2.78 -1.40
CA LYS A 49 23.77 2.41 -0.29
C LYS A 49 23.07 1.49 0.73
N LYS A 50 21.81 1.78 1.06
CA LYS A 50 21.04 1.02 2.06
C LYS A 50 20.57 -0.34 1.52
N SER A 51 20.25 -0.45 0.23
CA SER A 51 19.73 -1.69 -0.37
C SER A 51 20.80 -2.77 -0.62
N GLY A 52 22.08 -2.39 -0.65
CA GLY A 52 23.18 -3.30 -1.01
C GLY A 52 23.21 -3.70 -2.49
N ALA A 53 22.28 -3.19 -3.31
CA ALA A 53 22.24 -3.46 -4.74
C ALA A 53 23.19 -2.54 -5.52
N SER A 54 23.70 -3.02 -6.66
CA SER A 54 24.53 -2.18 -7.54
C SER A 54 23.71 -1.01 -8.10
N ARG A 55 24.36 0.13 -8.35
CA ARG A 55 23.73 1.30 -8.99
C ARG A 55 23.00 0.92 -10.29
N ALA A 56 23.62 0.07 -11.12
CA ALA A 56 23.01 -0.41 -12.36
C ALA A 56 21.76 -1.26 -12.11
N SER A 57 21.76 -2.11 -11.08
CA SER A 57 20.59 -2.93 -10.71
C SER A 57 19.43 -2.08 -10.19
N VAL A 58 19.72 -1.04 -9.41
CA VAL A 58 18.68 -0.12 -8.90
C VAL A 58 18.04 0.64 -10.05
N TYR A 59 18.82 1.33 -10.89
CA TYR A 59 18.26 2.12 -11.99
C TYR A 59 17.61 1.28 -13.09
N ARG A 60 17.98 0.00 -13.23
CA ARG A 60 17.26 -0.94 -14.11
C ARG A 60 15.83 -1.21 -13.63
N ASN A 61 15.61 -1.22 -12.31
CA ASN A 61 14.30 -1.51 -11.73
C ASN A 61 13.48 -0.24 -11.49
N TYR A 62 14.11 0.85 -11.04
CA TYR A 62 13.42 2.09 -10.69
C TYR A 62 14.20 3.32 -11.16
N PRO A 63 13.60 4.18 -12.00
CA PRO A 63 14.25 5.41 -12.47
C PRO A 63 14.37 6.48 -11.40
N SER A 64 13.53 6.45 -10.36
CA SER A 64 13.48 7.46 -9.30
C SER A 64 12.94 6.89 -7.99
N LYS A 65 13.07 7.66 -6.90
CA LYS A 65 12.50 7.30 -5.59
C LYS A 65 10.96 7.33 -5.61
N GLU A 66 10.39 8.18 -6.47
CA GLU A 66 8.96 8.28 -6.73
C GLU A 66 8.42 6.98 -7.37
N ALA A 67 9.18 6.37 -8.28
CA ALA A 67 8.79 5.08 -8.85
C ALA A 67 8.83 3.95 -7.80
N ILE A 68 9.80 3.98 -6.87
CA ILE A 68 9.90 3.00 -5.79
C ILE A 68 8.69 3.14 -4.85
N ILE A 69 8.39 4.35 -4.38
CA ILE A 69 7.28 4.57 -3.44
C ILE A 69 5.92 4.29 -4.08
N GLN A 70 5.76 4.55 -5.39
CA GLN A 70 4.56 4.15 -6.13
C GLN A 70 4.39 2.63 -6.15
N ASP A 71 5.46 1.87 -6.39
CA ASP A 71 5.40 0.40 -6.40
C ASP A 71 5.09 -0.16 -5.01
N ILE A 72 5.73 0.37 -3.96
CA ILE A 72 5.40 0.04 -2.56
C ILE A 72 3.92 0.31 -2.27
N THR A 73 3.46 1.52 -2.60
CA THR A 73 2.07 1.96 -2.37
C THR A 73 1.09 1.06 -3.10
N LYS A 74 1.40 0.71 -4.35
CA LYS A 74 0.58 -0.18 -5.16
C LYS A 74 0.50 -1.58 -4.53
N ASN A 75 1.61 -2.16 -4.11
CA ASN A 75 1.61 -3.49 -3.49
C ASN A 75 0.79 -3.51 -2.20
N ILE A 76 0.97 -2.52 -1.32
CA ILE A 76 0.16 -2.38 -0.09
C ILE A 76 -1.32 -2.20 -0.44
N THR A 77 -1.62 -1.42 -1.49
CA THR A 77 -3.01 -1.21 -1.98
C THR A 77 -3.64 -2.51 -2.44
N ASP A 78 -2.91 -3.29 -3.23
CA ASP A 78 -3.38 -4.55 -3.79
C ASP A 78 -3.59 -5.58 -2.68
N GLU A 79 -2.65 -5.67 -1.72
CA GLU A 79 -2.76 -6.55 -0.55
C GLU A 79 -3.95 -6.18 0.34
N LEU A 80 -4.14 -4.89 0.63
CA LEU A 80 -5.28 -4.41 1.41
C LEU A 80 -6.59 -4.68 0.69
N SER A 81 -6.67 -4.32 -0.58
CA SER A 81 -7.86 -4.56 -1.39
C SER A 81 -8.22 -6.05 -1.44
N ALA A 82 -7.22 -6.92 -1.63
CA ALA A 82 -7.38 -8.37 -1.60
C ALA A 82 -7.81 -8.88 -0.21
N SER A 83 -7.28 -8.30 0.87
CA SER A 83 -7.71 -8.65 2.22
C SER A 83 -9.13 -8.19 2.49
N LEU A 84 -9.59 -7.09 1.89
CA LEU A 84 -10.91 -6.51 2.10
C LEU A 84 -11.99 -7.10 1.17
N THR A 85 -11.61 -7.88 0.15
CA THR A 85 -12.53 -8.63 -0.71
C THR A 85 -13.45 -9.55 0.11
N GLY A 86 -14.75 -9.55 -0.22
CA GLY A 86 -15.74 -10.47 0.37
C GLY A 86 -16.44 -10.01 1.65
N VAL A 87 -16.29 -8.75 2.06
CA VAL A 87 -16.79 -8.26 3.38
C VAL A 87 -17.94 -7.25 3.29
N LEU A 88 -18.22 -6.63 2.13
CA LEU A 88 -19.31 -5.65 1.99
C LEU A 88 -20.57 -6.30 1.38
N HIS A 89 -21.24 -7.15 2.16
CA HIS A 89 -22.71 -7.15 2.08
C HIS A 89 -23.21 -5.95 2.89
N LYS A 90 -24.30 -5.29 2.44
CA LYS A 90 -24.91 -4.09 3.06
C LYS A 90 -25.07 -4.15 4.60
N SER A 91 -25.04 -5.34 5.20
CA SER A 91 -25.15 -5.56 6.64
C SER A 91 -23.84 -5.40 7.44
N ASN A 92 -22.68 -5.11 6.83
CA ASN A 92 -21.41 -5.21 7.56
C ASN A 92 -20.36 -4.10 7.37
N THR A 93 -20.80 -2.85 7.12
CA THR A 93 -19.90 -1.69 6.93
C THR A 93 -18.96 -1.45 8.12
N TYR A 94 -19.43 -1.67 9.36
CA TYR A 94 -18.58 -1.57 10.55
C TYR A 94 -17.39 -2.54 10.49
N GLU A 95 -17.61 -3.82 10.18
CA GLU A 95 -16.55 -4.83 10.13
C GLU A 95 -15.55 -4.53 9.01
N TRP A 96 -16.01 -3.94 7.90
CA TRP A 96 -15.10 -3.48 6.84
C TRP A 96 -14.15 -2.39 7.36
N PHE A 97 -14.68 -1.36 8.01
CA PHE A 97 -13.83 -0.32 8.61
C PHE A 97 -12.94 -0.87 9.73
N LEU A 98 -13.45 -1.79 10.56
CA LEU A 98 -12.66 -2.45 11.61
C LEU A 98 -11.48 -3.19 11.03
N LYS A 99 -11.66 -3.90 9.92
CA LYS A 99 -10.58 -4.59 9.22
C LYS A 99 -9.52 -3.62 8.70
N VAL A 100 -9.94 -2.49 8.13
CA VAL A 100 -9.03 -1.41 7.69
C VAL A 100 -8.20 -0.89 8.87
N PHE A 101 -8.85 -0.44 9.94
CA PHE A 101 -8.14 0.16 11.09
C PHE A 101 -7.30 -0.86 11.85
N SER A 102 -7.73 -2.12 11.95
CA SER A 102 -6.93 -3.18 12.56
C SER A 102 -5.64 -3.44 11.78
N ARG A 103 -5.72 -3.46 10.44
CA ARG A 103 -4.53 -3.62 9.61
C ARG A 103 -3.58 -2.44 9.74
N LEU A 104 -4.10 -1.21 9.66
CA LEU A 104 -3.31 0.00 9.87
C LEU A 104 -2.61 0.00 11.24
N HIS A 105 -3.32 -0.40 12.31
CA HIS A 105 -2.75 -0.47 13.65
C HIS A 105 -1.61 -1.48 13.78
N SER A 106 -1.73 -2.62 13.07
CA SER A 106 -0.73 -3.69 13.10
C SER A 106 0.51 -3.42 12.24
N ASP A 107 0.40 -2.56 11.23
CA ASP A 107 1.41 -2.36 10.19
C ASP A 107 2.17 -1.03 10.39
N LYS A 108 3.21 -1.09 11.23
CA LYS A 108 4.03 0.08 11.56
C LYS A 108 4.73 0.69 10.35
N ASP A 109 5.06 -0.13 9.35
CA ASP A 109 5.78 0.32 8.16
C ASP A 109 4.83 1.10 7.25
N MET A 110 3.59 0.63 7.11
CA MET A 110 2.53 1.39 6.47
C MET A 110 2.27 2.74 7.16
N CYS A 111 2.25 2.80 8.48
CA CYS A 111 2.10 4.08 9.21
C CYS A 111 3.25 5.06 8.94
N VAL A 112 4.49 4.56 8.85
CA VAL A 112 5.66 5.39 8.50
C VAL A 112 5.54 5.93 7.09
N LEU A 113 5.11 5.09 6.14
CA LEU A 113 4.88 5.50 4.76
C LEU A 113 3.82 6.60 4.69
N ILE A 114 2.67 6.41 5.33
CA ILE A 114 1.58 7.38 5.38
C ILE A 114 2.02 8.71 6.01
N ARG A 115 2.82 8.64 7.07
CA ARG A 115 3.29 9.85 7.77
C ARG A 115 4.30 10.65 6.96
N ASN A 116 5.21 9.96 6.27
CA ASN A 116 6.42 10.57 5.74
C ASN A 116 6.43 10.71 4.22
N SER A 117 5.58 9.98 3.49
CA SER A 117 5.33 10.23 2.08
C SER A 117 4.15 11.20 1.97
N ASN A 118 4.33 12.34 1.30
CA ASN A 118 3.24 13.30 1.04
C ASN A 118 2.28 12.75 -0.04
N ILE A 119 2.02 11.44 0.00
CA ILE A 119 1.28 10.67 -0.99
C ILE A 119 -0.08 10.40 -0.40
N SER A 120 -1.11 10.75 -1.18
CA SER A 120 -2.48 10.38 -0.83
C SER A 120 -2.73 8.92 -1.18
N PHE A 121 -3.36 8.20 -0.25
CA PHE A 121 -3.86 6.85 -0.48
C PHE A 121 -5.38 6.85 -0.75
N THR A 122 -5.97 7.98 -1.17
CA THR A 122 -7.39 8.05 -1.53
C THR A 122 -7.77 7.03 -2.62
N ASP A 123 -6.95 6.89 -3.67
CA ASP A 123 -7.22 5.94 -4.75
C ASP A 123 -7.15 4.48 -4.27
N MET A 124 -6.31 4.19 -3.26
CA MET A 124 -6.29 2.88 -2.60
C MET A 124 -7.63 2.58 -1.94
N PHE A 125 -8.14 3.50 -1.11
CA PHE A 125 -9.43 3.30 -0.44
C PHE A 125 -10.59 3.23 -1.42
N TYR A 126 -10.54 4.01 -2.50
CA TYR A 126 -11.54 3.95 -3.56
C TYR A 126 -11.54 2.58 -4.25
N ASN A 127 -10.38 2.04 -4.60
CA ASN A 127 -10.27 0.72 -5.19
C ASN A 127 -10.73 -0.39 -4.24
N ALA A 128 -10.36 -0.32 -2.96
CA ALA A 128 -10.81 -1.26 -1.94
C ALA A 128 -12.33 -1.22 -1.76
N LEU A 129 -12.92 -0.02 -1.74
CA LEU A 129 -14.37 0.18 -1.66
C LEU A 129 -15.07 -0.39 -2.90
N ARG A 130 -14.57 -0.08 -4.11
CA ARG A 130 -15.11 -0.58 -5.39
C ARG A 130 -15.11 -2.10 -5.48
N ILE A 131 -14.05 -2.74 -4.98
CA ILE A 131 -13.93 -4.20 -4.93
C ILE A 131 -14.92 -4.78 -3.93
N ALA A 132 -15.11 -4.11 -2.80
CA ALA A 132 -15.93 -4.60 -1.72
C ALA A 132 -17.45 -4.40 -1.98
N SER A 133 -17.87 -3.32 -2.65
CA SER A 133 -19.28 -2.93 -2.81
C SER A 133 -20.04 -3.57 -4.00
N ASP A 134 -19.48 -4.59 -4.64
CA ASP A 134 -19.81 -4.99 -6.02
C ASP A 134 -19.55 -3.83 -7.02
N SER A 135 -18.80 -4.13 -8.08
CA SER A 135 -18.14 -3.10 -8.90
C SER A 135 -19.11 -2.17 -9.62
N GLU A 136 -20.35 -2.61 -9.82
CA GLU A 136 -21.40 -1.88 -10.53
C GLU A 136 -21.98 -0.73 -9.69
N TYR A 137 -22.15 -0.91 -8.37
CA TYR A 137 -22.69 0.14 -7.49
C TYR A 137 -21.73 1.32 -7.32
N ALA A 138 -20.43 1.04 -7.09
CA ALA A 138 -19.41 2.08 -6.99
C ALA A 138 -19.23 2.85 -8.30
N SER A 139 -19.40 2.18 -9.45
CA SER A 139 -19.35 2.83 -10.76
C SER A 139 -20.57 3.73 -11.01
N GLN A 140 -21.75 3.34 -10.53
CA GLN A 140 -22.97 4.16 -10.60
C GLN A 140 -22.95 5.34 -9.61
N HIS A 141 -22.16 5.25 -8.53
CA HIS A 141 -22.06 6.27 -7.47
C HIS A 141 -20.62 6.77 -7.29
N GLU A 142 -19.91 7.02 -8.40
CA GLU A 142 -18.47 7.32 -8.39
C GLU A 142 -18.10 8.48 -7.45
N TYR A 143 -18.85 9.59 -7.48
CA TYR A 143 -18.57 10.74 -6.62
C TYR A 143 -18.73 10.43 -5.12
N ILE A 144 -19.74 9.63 -4.76
CA ILE A 144 -19.99 9.21 -3.37
C ILE A 144 -18.88 8.27 -2.91
N ALA A 145 -18.54 7.27 -3.73
CA ALA A 145 -17.48 6.32 -3.44
C ALA A 145 -16.10 7.01 -3.28
N ARG A 146 -15.79 7.99 -4.13
CA ARG A 146 -14.58 8.82 -3.99
C ARG A 146 -14.63 9.71 -2.74
N GLY A 147 -15.79 10.26 -2.42
CA GLY A 147 -16.00 11.03 -1.18
C GLY A 147 -15.73 10.21 0.08
N ILE A 148 -16.26 8.99 0.14
CA ILE A 148 -16.01 8.06 1.26
C ILE A 148 -14.54 7.66 1.33
N ALA A 149 -13.91 7.34 0.19
CA ALA A 149 -12.50 7.02 0.15
C ALA A 149 -11.62 8.18 0.64
N ALA A 150 -11.97 9.43 0.26
CA ALA A 150 -11.28 10.62 0.73
C ALA A 150 -11.49 10.85 2.23
N GLY A 151 -12.71 10.69 2.73
CA GLY A 151 -13.02 10.78 4.16
C GLY A 151 -12.27 9.73 4.98
N LEU A 152 -12.23 8.49 4.52
CA LEU A 152 -11.49 7.41 5.17
C LEU A 152 -9.98 7.68 5.18
N TRP A 153 -9.43 8.19 4.07
CA TRP A 153 -8.03 8.62 4.01
C TRP A 153 -7.73 9.70 5.06
N GLU A 154 -8.53 10.76 5.13
CA GLU A 154 -8.29 11.87 6.05
C GLU A 154 -8.38 11.44 7.52
N VAL A 155 -9.38 10.63 7.85
CA VAL A 155 -9.53 10.05 9.21
C VAL A 155 -8.33 9.16 9.55
N SER A 156 -7.90 8.30 8.62
CA SER A 156 -6.74 7.42 8.81
C SER A 156 -5.44 8.20 8.99
N LEU A 157 -5.21 9.20 8.14
CA LEU A 157 -4.04 10.07 8.19
C LEU A 157 -3.97 10.83 9.52
N THR A 158 -5.11 11.38 9.97
CA THR A 158 -5.23 12.09 11.24
C THR A 158 -4.94 11.18 12.43
N TRP A 159 -5.55 9.99 12.45
CA TRP A 159 -5.32 9.01 13.51
C TRP A 159 -3.85 8.58 13.59
N ILE A 160 -3.22 8.30 12.44
CA ILE A 160 -1.79 7.96 12.35
C ILE A 160 -0.90 9.10 12.82
N LYS A 161 -1.18 10.35 12.42
CA LYS A 161 -0.42 11.55 12.86
C LYS A 161 -0.56 11.80 14.37
N ASN A 162 -1.72 11.52 14.93
CA ASN A 162 -2.00 11.66 16.37
C ASN A 162 -1.46 10.50 17.22
N GLY A 163 -0.80 9.52 16.60
CA GLY A 163 -0.16 8.40 17.27
C GLY A 163 -1.08 7.20 17.54
N MET A 164 -2.20 7.11 16.84
CA MET A 164 -3.16 6.00 16.91
C MET A 164 -3.62 5.69 18.35
N LYS A 165 -4.03 6.74 19.08
CA LYS A 165 -4.39 6.63 20.51
C LYS A 165 -5.69 5.88 20.73
N GLU A 166 -6.65 6.10 19.84
CA GLU A 166 -7.95 5.46 19.85
C GLU A 166 -7.86 4.04 19.30
N SER A 167 -8.68 3.13 19.82
CA SER A 167 -8.74 1.73 19.38
C SER A 167 -9.27 1.60 17.93
N PRO A 168 -8.87 0.57 17.16
CA PRO A 168 -9.44 0.28 15.85
C PRO A 168 -10.98 0.20 15.83
N GLU A 169 -11.59 -0.35 16.88
CA GLU A 169 -13.05 -0.48 17.06
C GLU A 169 -13.74 0.88 17.16
N TYR A 170 -13.12 1.83 17.87
CA TYR A 170 -13.62 3.19 17.97
C TYR A 170 -13.57 3.88 16.60
N MET A 171 -12.43 3.79 15.90
CA MET A 171 -12.27 4.41 14.59
C MET A 171 -13.25 3.80 13.56
N ALA A 172 -13.45 2.48 13.63
CA ALA A 172 -14.41 1.78 12.79
C ALA A 172 -15.85 2.25 13.03
N ARG A 173 -16.23 2.44 14.29
CA ARG A 173 -17.54 2.99 14.65
C ARG A 173 -17.74 4.39 14.07
N VAL A 174 -16.79 5.30 14.29
CA VAL A 174 -16.83 6.66 13.77
C VAL A 174 -17.04 6.67 12.25
N CYS A 175 -16.25 5.90 11.50
CA CYS A 175 -16.40 5.83 10.05
C CYS A 175 -17.71 5.16 9.63
N SER A 176 -18.16 4.11 10.30
CA SER A 176 -19.44 3.45 9.96
C SER A 176 -20.67 4.34 10.19
N GLU A 177 -20.59 5.28 11.14
CA GLU A 177 -21.65 6.23 11.44
C GLU A 177 -21.67 7.42 10.49
N THR A 178 -20.49 7.85 10.02
CA THR A 178 -20.31 9.10 9.26
C THR A 178 -20.11 8.91 7.75
N LEU A 179 -19.54 7.79 7.31
CA LEU A 179 -19.18 7.51 5.92
C LEU A 179 -20.07 6.39 5.36
N ARG A 180 -21.34 6.71 5.11
CA ARG A 180 -22.35 5.73 4.64
C ARG A 180 -22.55 5.81 3.13
N LEU A 181 -22.64 4.64 2.49
CA LEU A 181 -23.25 4.46 1.18
C LEU A 181 -24.74 4.24 1.44
N GLU A 182 -25.61 5.19 1.06
CA GLU A 182 -27.06 5.03 1.13
C GLU A 182 -27.60 4.08 0.05
#